data_AF-A0A1B7N1U8-F1
#
_entry.id   AF-A0A1B7N1U8-F1
#
_cell.length_a   1.000
_cell.length_b   1.000
_cell.length_c   1.000
_cell.angle_alpha   90.00
_cell.angle_beta   90.00
_cell.angle_gamma   90.00
#
_symmetry.space_group_name_H-M   'P 1'
#
loop_
_entity.id
_entity.type
_entity.pdbx_description
1 polymer ?
#
loop_
_entity_poly.entity_id
_entity_poly.type
_entity_poly.pdbx_seq_one_letter_code
_entity_poly.pdbx_strand_id
1 'polypeptide(L)'
;MDTPPTTSIPMFTSKLNELSITAISHAHLTHCFRNIRFLSCPSVVLSLNLTWDCPDEPYEPLDIPKLIVSLSECFSALEQLRVQSWFGYEDERILHDSRFAFGFDAIAPLLQFSRSRRLDLDWFCTSNVDDEAFKNMVQSWPLLEEFYFGSGER
;
A
#
# COMPACT_ATOMS: atom_id res chain seq x y z
N MET A 1 -36.21 19.67 -12.38
CA MET A 1 -34.74 19.76 -12.46
C MET A 1 -34.21 18.61 -11.62
N ASP A 2 -33.81 17.52 -12.25
CA ASP A 2 -33.13 16.42 -11.58
C ASP A 2 -31.68 16.82 -11.34
N THR A 3 -31.35 17.12 -10.09
CA THR A 3 -29.96 17.12 -9.63
C THR A 3 -29.42 15.70 -9.79
N PRO A 4 -28.26 15.49 -10.45
CA PRO A 4 -27.64 14.17 -10.48
C PRO A 4 -27.34 13.75 -9.04
N PRO A 5 -27.47 12.45 -8.69
CA PRO A 5 -27.00 12.00 -7.39
C PRO A 5 -25.52 12.34 -7.35
N THR A 6 -25.15 13.27 -6.47
CA THR A 6 -23.76 13.42 -6.08
C THR A 6 -23.48 12.12 -5.34
N THR A 7 -22.95 11.12 -6.04
CA THR A 7 -22.48 9.86 -5.45
C THR A 7 -21.28 10.21 -4.59
N SER A 8 -21.54 10.81 -3.43
CA SER A 8 -20.53 11.18 -2.46
C SER A 8 -19.94 9.88 -1.94
N ILE A 9 -18.66 9.68 -2.19
CA ILE A 9 -17.91 8.57 -1.62
C ILE A 9 -18.11 8.61 -0.09
N PRO A 10 -18.57 7.53 0.55
CA PRO A 10 -18.69 7.45 2.00
C PRO A 10 -17.39 7.85 2.70
N MET A 11 -17.49 8.70 3.73
CA MET A 11 -16.33 9.21 4.44
C MET A 11 -16.41 8.87 5.92
N PHE A 12 -15.34 8.29 6.47
CA PHE A 12 -15.10 8.26 7.90
C PHE A 12 -14.57 9.63 8.34
N THR A 13 -15.45 10.40 8.99
CA THR A 13 -15.13 11.68 9.64
C THR A 13 -14.65 11.48 11.08
N SER A 14 -14.84 10.29 11.64
CA SER A 14 -14.38 9.93 12.97
C SER A 14 -12.86 9.91 13.02
N LYS A 15 -12.30 10.37 14.14
CA LYS A 15 -10.85 10.30 14.39
C LYS A 15 -10.49 8.86 14.74
N LEU A 16 -10.08 8.10 13.72
CA LEU A 16 -9.47 6.78 13.90
C LEU A 16 -7.98 7.01 14.13
N ASN A 17 -7.41 6.38 15.16
CA ASN A 17 -5.97 6.45 15.36
C ASN A 17 -5.24 5.45 14.45
N GLU A 18 -5.89 4.31 14.18
CA GLU A 18 -5.36 3.25 13.34
C GLU A 18 -6.48 2.51 12.63
N LEU A 19 -6.27 2.17 11.36
CA LEU A 19 -7.08 1.23 10.60
C LEU A 19 -6.27 -0.05 10.38
N SER A 20 -6.80 -1.18 10.86
CA SER A 20 -6.23 -2.50 10.59
C SER A 20 -7.18 -3.31 9.74
N ILE A 21 -6.72 -3.80 8.58
CA ILE A 21 -7.50 -4.65 7.68
C ILE A 21 -6.73 -5.93 7.39
N THR A 22 -7.37 -7.07 7.62
CA THR A 22 -6.86 -8.38 7.21
C THR A 22 -7.60 -8.84 5.95
N ALA A 23 -6.86 -9.26 4.94
CA ALA A 23 -7.41 -9.75 3.68
C ALA A 23 -6.61 -10.93 3.14
N ILE A 24 -7.25 -11.74 2.30
CA ILE A 24 -6.63 -12.91 1.66
C ILE A 24 -5.86 -12.55 0.37
N SER A 25 -6.03 -11.33 -0.17
CA SER A 25 -5.29 -10.86 -1.35
C SER A 25 -5.26 -9.33 -1.49
N HIS A 26 -4.36 -8.82 -2.33
CA HIS A 26 -4.23 -7.40 -2.68
C HIS A 26 -5.50 -6.86 -3.37
N ALA A 27 -6.15 -7.67 -4.20
CA ALA A 27 -7.41 -7.33 -4.85
C ALA A 27 -8.53 -7.06 -3.82
N HIS A 28 -8.64 -7.89 -2.78
CA HIS A 28 -9.60 -7.69 -1.70
C HIS A 28 -9.36 -6.37 -0.97
N LEU A 29 -8.10 -6.06 -0.63
CA LEU A 29 -7.76 -4.76 -0.03
C LEU A 29 -8.10 -3.59 -0.95
N THR A 30 -7.74 -3.69 -2.23
CA THR A 30 -8.05 -2.67 -3.25
C THR A 30 -9.55 -2.42 -3.29
N HIS A 31 -10.36 -3.47 -3.27
CA HIS A 31 -11.82 -3.37 -3.24
C HIS A 31 -12.33 -2.68 -1.97
N CYS A 32 -11.74 -2.93 -0.80
CA CYS A 32 -12.08 -2.24 0.45
C CYS A 32 -11.85 -0.73 0.37
N PHE A 33 -10.83 -0.28 -0.36
CA PHE A 33 -10.46 1.15 -0.43
C PHE A 33 -11.13 1.93 -1.57
N ARG A 34 -11.61 1.25 -2.62
CA ARG A 34 -12.06 1.88 -3.88
C ARG A 34 -13.18 2.92 -3.72
N ASN A 35 -14.02 2.79 -2.70
CA ASN A 35 -15.20 3.65 -2.52
C ASN A 35 -15.35 4.14 -1.08
N ILE A 36 -14.23 4.44 -0.41
CA ILE A 36 -14.28 4.99 0.94
C ILE A 36 -13.17 6.00 1.15
N ARG A 37 -13.38 6.96 2.07
CA ARG A 37 -12.33 7.91 2.46
C ARG A 37 -12.18 8.00 3.96
N PHE A 38 -10.95 8.15 4.41
CA PHE A 38 -10.58 8.41 5.80
C PHE A 38 -9.97 9.81 5.89
N LEU A 39 -10.69 10.74 6.52
CA LEU A 39 -10.23 12.13 6.70
C LEU A 39 -9.26 12.27 7.89
N SER A 40 -9.32 11.36 8.85
CA SER A 40 -8.54 11.43 10.08
C SER A 40 -8.16 10.02 10.53
N CYS A 41 -7.19 9.44 9.82
CA CYS A 41 -6.56 8.16 10.16
C CYS A 41 -5.05 8.21 9.86
N PRO A 42 -4.20 8.42 10.88
CA PRO A 42 -2.77 8.57 10.67
C PRO A 42 -2.03 7.23 10.51
N SER A 43 -2.59 6.11 10.98
CA SER A 43 -1.94 4.79 10.92
C SER A 43 -2.79 3.78 10.15
N VAL A 44 -2.16 3.05 9.24
CA VAL A 44 -2.79 1.95 8.49
C VAL A 44 -1.93 0.70 8.57
N VAL A 45 -2.55 -0.41 8.95
CA VAL A 45 -1.95 -1.74 8.98
C VAL A 45 -2.73 -2.66 8.05
N LEU A 46 -2.06 -3.16 7.02
CA LEU A 46 -2.63 -4.11 6.06
C LEU A 46 -2.00 -5.47 6.32
N SER A 47 -2.81 -6.46 6.69
CA SER A 47 -2.35 -7.82 6.91
C SER A 47 -2.85 -8.71 5.78
N LEU A 48 -1.92 -9.26 5.01
CA LEU A 48 -2.18 -10.18 3.93
C LEU A 48 -1.96 -11.61 4.43
N ASN A 49 -3.05 -12.37 4.51
CA ASN A 49 -3.02 -13.78 4.87
C ASN A 49 -3.07 -14.62 3.59
N LEU A 50 -1.89 -14.85 3.00
CA LEU A 50 -1.76 -15.62 1.77
C LEU A 50 -1.71 -17.12 2.11
N THR A 51 -2.85 -17.68 2.52
CA THR A 51 -2.98 -19.14 2.72
C THR A 51 -3.05 -19.83 1.35
N TRP A 52 -2.11 -20.76 1.10
CA TRP A 52 -2.06 -21.58 -0.14
C TRP A 52 -3.31 -22.45 -0.36
N ASP A 53 -4.20 -22.57 0.63
CA ASP A 53 -5.45 -23.36 0.52
C ASP A 53 -6.43 -22.86 -0.56
N CYS A 54 -6.11 -21.76 -1.26
CA CYS A 54 -6.80 -21.31 -2.46
C CYS A 54 -5.87 -21.37 -3.70
N PRO A 55 -5.62 -22.57 -4.27
CA PRO A 55 -4.77 -22.73 -5.46
C PRO A 55 -5.34 -22.07 -6.74
N ASP A 56 -6.57 -21.56 -6.69
CA ASP A 56 -7.29 -21.01 -7.84
C ASP A 56 -7.24 -19.47 -7.96
N GLU A 57 -6.72 -18.74 -6.98
CA GLU A 57 -6.51 -17.29 -7.11
C GLU A 57 -5.05 -16.99 -7.46
N PRO A 58 -4.71 -16.81 -8.75
CA PRO A 58 -3.37 -16.42 -9.13
C PRO A 58 -3.09 -15.05 -8.51
N TYR A 59 -2.05 -14.98 -7.68
CA TYR A 59 -1.52 -13.70 -7.22
C TYR A 59 -1.19 -12.84 -8.45
N GLU A 60 -2.00 -11.81 -8.73
CA GLU A 60 -1.80 -10.92 -9.87
C GLU A 60 -0.84 -9.79 -9.47
N PRO A 61 0.37 -9.71 -10.06
CA PRO A 61 1.34 -8.66 -9.74
C PRO A 61 0.78 -7.24 -9.97
N LEU A 62 -0.22 -7.09 -10.86
CA LEU A 62 -0.87 -5.83 -11.17
C LEU A 62 -1.78 -5.30 -10.05
N ASP A 63 -2.10 -6.08 -9.02
CA ASP A 63 -2.95 -5.61 -7.92
C ASP A 63 -2.22 -4.74 -6.92
N ILE A 64 -0.89 -4.81 -6.89
CA ILE A 64 -0.05 -4.01 -6.02
C ILE A 64 -0.12 -2.51 -6.38
N PRO A 65 0.15 -2.07 -7.62
CA PRO A 65 0.02 -0.66 -7.96
C PRO A 65 -1.42 -0.15 -7.77
N LYS A 66 -2.43 -0.98 -8.07
CA LYS A 66 -3.85 -0.63 -7.85
C LYS A 66 -4.16 -0.41 -6.37
N LEU A 67 -3.60 -1.24 -5.48
CA LEU A 67 -3.72 -1.06 -4.04
C LEU A 67 -3.11 0.26 -3.59
N ILE A 68 -1.90 0.58 -4.06
CA ILE A 68 -1.24 1.85 -3.72
C ILE A 68 -2.07 3.06 -4.19
N VAL A 69 -2.55 3.03 -5.43
CA VAL A 69 -3.44 4.09 -5.92
C VAL A 69 -4.68 4.21 -5.04
N SER A 70 -5.31 3.10 -4.71
CA SER A 70 -6.52 3.10 -3.87
C SER A 70 -6.26 3.62 -2.45
N LEU A 71 -5.13 3.26 -1.83
CA LEU A 71 -4.70 3.83 -0.54
C LEU A 71 -4.49 5.33 -0.65
N SER A 72 -3.82 5.77 -1.71
CA SER A 72 -3.51 7.16 -1.96
C SER A 72 -4.77 8.04 -2.12
N GLU A 73 -5.83 7.47 -2.69
CA GLU A 73 -7.12 8.15 -2.86
C GLU A 73 -8.01 8.07 -1.60
N CYS A 74 -7.80 7.03 -0.78
CA CYS A 74 -8.59 6.74 0.41
C CYS A 74 -8.18 7.61 1.60
N PHE A 75 -6.89 7.90 1.76
CA PHE A 75 -6.36 8.66 2.89
C PHE A 75 -5.99 10.08 2.51
N SER A 76 -6.44 11.06 3.29
CA SER A 76 -6.02 12.47 3.10
C SER A 76 -4.67 12.79 3.73
N ALA A 77 -4.30 12.03 4.76
CA ALA A 77 -3.02 12.14 5.44
C ALA A 77 -2.68 10.77 6.03
N LEU A 78 -1.41 10.41 5.96
CA LEU A 78 -0.89 9.18 6.53
C LEU A 78 0.45 9.48 7.21
N GLU A 79 0.62 8.97 8.42
CA GLU A 79 1.87 9.04 9.19
C GLU A 79 2.54 7.67 9.26
N GLN A 80 1.76 6.59 9.28
CA GLN A 80 2.26 5.22 9.32
C GLN A 80 1.52 4.34 8.31
N LEU A 81 2.30 3.68 7.44
CA LEU A 81 1.83 2.59 6.61
C LEU A 81 2.61 1.33 6.98
N ARG A 82 1.92 0.27 7.37
CA ARG A 82 2.51 -1.05 7.59
C ARG A 82 1.79 -2.07 6.74
N VAL A 83 2.54 -2.87 5.99
CA VAL A 83 2.00 -4.01 5.25
C VAL A 83 2.68 -5.24 5.79
N GLN A 84 1.89 -6.20 6.26
CA GLN A 84 2.34 -7.44 6.87
C GLN A 84 1.91 -8.57 5.95
N SER A 85 2.87 -9.20 5.30
CA SER A 85 2.61 -10.35 4.44
C SER A 85 2.98 -11.63 5.18
N TRP A 86 1.98 -12.48 5.41
CA TRP A 86 2.17 -13.80 6.02
C TRP A 86 2.22 -14.82 4.88
N PHE A 87 3.43 -15.20 4.47
CA PHE A 87 3.64 -16.27 3.50
C PHE A 87 3.66 -17.61 4.24
N GLY A 88 2.81 -18.55 3.81
CA GLY A 88 2.66 -19.85 4.47
C GLY A 88 3.95 -20.67 4.55
N TYR A 89 4.91 -20.43 3.67
CA TYR A 89 6.32 -20.84 3.77
C TYR A 89 7.17 -19.81 3.01
N GLU A 90 8.40 -19.60 3.46
CA GLU A 90 9.41 -18.72 2.87
C GLU A 90 9.71 -19.13 1.44
N ASP A 91 8.91 -18.65 0.49
CA ASP A 91 9.24 -18.74 -0.91
C ASP A 91 9.86 -17.41 -1.37
N GLU A 92 11.13 -17.22 -0.99
CA GLU A 92 12.00 -16.14 -1.49
C GLU A 92 11.95 -16.03 -3.02
N ARG A 93 11.55 -17.08 -3.75
CA ARG A 93 11.39 -17.03 -5.21
C ARG A 93 10.33 -16.04 -5.65
N ILE A 94 9.31 -15.76 -4.83
CA ILE A 94 8.33 -14.69 -5.09
C ILE A 94 9.02 -13.32 -4.98
N LEU A 95 9.97 -13.15 -4.06
CA LEU A 95 10.70 -11.89 -3.86
C LEU A 95 11.71 -11.61 -4.98
N HIS A 96 12.24 -12.66 -5.61
CA HIS A 96 13.16 -12.58 -6.75
C HIS A 96 12.49 -12.61 -8.12
N ASP A 97 11.16 -12.77 -8.18
CA ASP A 97 10.45 -12.82 -9.43
C ASP A 97 10.32 -11.41 -10.01
N SER A 98 10.90 -11.22 -11.19
CA SER A 98 10.90 -9.94 -11.93
C SER A 98 9.51 -9.40 -12.23
N ARG A 99 8.45 -10.23 -12.14
CA ARG A 99 7.06 -9.76 -12.22
C ARG A 99 6.69 -8.84 -11.06
N PHE A 100 7.43 -8.87 -9.96
CA PHE A 100 7.28 -7.98 -8.80
C PHE A 100 8.28 -6.83 -8.80
N ALA A 101 9.11 -6.69 -9.85
CA ALA A 101 10.01 -5.56 -10.08
C ALA A 101 9.22 -4.28 -10.39
N PHE A 102 8.61 -3.70 -9.37
CA PHE A 102 7.89 -2.45 -9.51
C PHE A 102 8.88 -1.29 -9.61
N GLY A 103 8.68 -0.44 -10.63
CA GLY A 103 9.38 0.83 -10.71
C GLY A 103 8.84 1.83 -9.68
N PHE A 104 9.55 2.95 -9.57
CA PHE A 104 9.14 4.11 -8.77
C PHE A 104 7.66 4.50 -8.94
N ASP A 105 7.14 4.40 -10.16
CA ASP A 105 5.75 4.76 -10.50
C ASP A 105 4.71 4.02 -9.65
N ALA A 106 5.03 2.81 -9.17
CA ALA A 106 4.11 2.04 -8.33
C ALA A 106 3.93 2.66 -6.93
N ILE A 107 4.95 3.35 -6.40
CA ILE A 107 4.93 3.97 -5.08
C ILE A 107 4.80 5.49 -5.12
N ALA A 108 4.93 6.10 -6.31
CA ALA A 108 4.76 7.54 -6.52
C ALA A 108 3.47 8.12 -5.90
N PRO A 109 2.31 7.43 -5.91
CA PRO A 109 1.10 7.95 -5.26
C PRO A 109 1.24 8.15 -3.74
N LEU A 110 2.16 7.45 -3.05
CA LEU A 110 2.41 7.62 -1.61
C LEU A 110 3.24 8.88 -1.29
N LEU A 111 3.89 9.49 -2.29
CA LEU A 111 4.73 10.68 -2.10
C LEU A 111 3.92 11.90 -1.62
N GLN A 112 2.60 11.89 -1.81
CA GLN A 112 1.73 12.94 -1.30
C GLN A 112 1.70 13.01 0.24
N PHE A 113 2.06 11.91 0.92
CA PHE A 113 2.02 11.81 2.39
C PHE A 113 3.28 12.38 3.03
N SER A 114 3.45 13.71 2.95
CA SER A 114 4.61 14.44 3.49
C SER A 114 4.81 14.33 4.99
N ARG A 115 3.81 13.85 5.74
CA ARG A 115 3.86 13.62 7.18
C ARG A 115 4.19 12.17 7.57
N SER A 116 4.52 11.33 6.59
CA SER A 116 4.90 9.94 6.83
C SER A 116 6.14 9.89 7.73
N ARG A 117 6.01 9.15 8.83
CA ARG A 117 7.09 8.82 9.78
C ARG A 117 7.53 7.38 9.63
N ARG A 118 6.61 6.48 9.26
CA ARG A 118 6.92 5.06 9.06
C ARG A 118 6.28 4.54 7.79
N LEU A 119 7.07 4.00 6.89
CA LEU A 119 6.60 3.33 5.67
C LEU A 119 7.24 1.94 5.59
N ASP A 120 6.38 0.93 5.62
CA ASP A 120 6.75 -0.48 5.48
C ASP A 120 6.35 -0.97 4.08
N LEU A 121 7.34 -1.02 3.20
CA LEU A 121 7.25 -1.38 1.79
C LEU A 121 8.23 -2.52 1.46
N ASP A 122 8.53 -3.38 2.43
CA ASP A 122 9.46 -4.52 2.35
C ASP A 122 9.08 -5.56 1.28
N TRP A 123 7.80 -5.62 0.94
CA TRP A 123 7.20 -6.47 -0.08
C TRP A 123 7.36 -5.95 -1.52
N PHE A 124 7.93 -4.75 -1.72
CA PHE A 124 8.25 -4.22 -3.06
C PHE A 124 9.66 -4.61 -3.49
N CYS A 125 9.80 -5.08 -4.73
CA CYS A 125 11.11 -5.24 -5.34
C CYS A 125 11.68 -3.86 -5.73
N THR A 126 12.94 -3.61 -5.35
CA THR A 126 13.62 -2.31 -5.55
C THR A 126 14.50 -2.28 -6.79
N SER A 127 14.52 -3.36 -7.57
CA SER A 127 15.43 -3.53 -8.72
C SER A 127 15.30 -2.45 -9.79
N ASN A 128 14.17 -1.74 -9.85
CA ASN A 128 13.88 -0.67 -10.80
C ASN A 128 13.75 0.72 -10.14
N VAL A 129 14.41 0.93 -8.99
CA VAL A 129 14.46 2.22 -8.30
C VAL A 129 15.86 2.79 -8.48
N ASP A 130 15.97 3.83 -9.29
CA ASP A 130 17.23 4.55 -9.50
C ASP A 130 17.47 5.65 -8.45
N ASP A 131 18.64 6.27 -8.52
CA ASP A 131 19.05 7.34 -7.60
C ASP A 131 18.11 8.56 -7.65
N GLU A 132 17.51 8.84 -8.81
CA GLU A 132 16.57 9.95 -8.99
C GLU A 132 15.24 9.66 -8.28
N ALA A 133 14.70 8.47 -8.47
CA ALA A 133 13.54 7.97 -7.76
C ALA A 133 13.75 7.99 -6.25
N PHE A 134 14.90 7.49 -5.78
CA PHE A 134 15.23 7.50 -4.36
C PHE A 134 15.35 8.93 -3.80
N LYS A 135 15.96 9.85 -4.54
CA LYS A 135 16.03 11.26 -4.17
C LYS A 135 14.64 11.89 -4.05
N ASN A 136 13.71 11.56 -4.95
CA ASN A 136 12.34 12.02 -4.88
C ASN A 136 11.64 11.53 -3.60
N MET A 137 11.82 10.25 -3.22
CA MET A 137 11.28 9.70 -1.97
C MET A 137 11.76 10.49 -0.74
N VAL A 138 13.07 10.74 -0.65
CA VAL A 138 13.66 11.49 0.47
C VAL A 138 13.11 12.92 0.55
N GLN A 139 12.91 13.57 -0.60
CA GLN A 139 12.35 14.92 -0.64
C GLN A 139 10.85 14.96 -0.27
N SER A 140 10.11 13.91 -0.62
CA SER A 140 8.68 13.80 -0.35
C SER A 140 8.37 13.44 1.10
N TRP A 141 9.25 12.73 1.81
CA TRP A 141 9.04 12.28 3.19
C TRP A 141 10.07 12.86 4.17
N PRO A 142 10.07 14.18 4.40
CA PRO A 142 11.09 14.84 5.23
C PRO A 142 11.03 14.47 6.73
N LEU A 143 9.95 13.83 7.18
CA LEU A 143 9.72 13.42 8.57
C LEU A 143 9.88 11.92 8.78
N LEU A 144 10.40 11.18 7.79
CA LEU A 144 10.52 9.73 7.83
C LEU A 144 11.53 9.31 8.90
N GLU A 145 11.08 8.51 9.86
CA GLU A 145 11.87 7.94 10.96
C GLU A 145 12.23 6.48 10.67
N GLU A 146 11.31 5.73 10.06
CA GLU A 146 11.47 4.32 9.70
C GLU A 146 11.06 4.10 8.23
N PHE A 147 11.96 3.54 7.43
CA PHE A 147 11.70 3.17 6.04
C PHE A 147 12.19 1.76 5.78
N TYR A 148 11.26 0.87 5.47
CA TYR A 148 11.56 -0.50 5.05
C TYR A 148 11.24 -0.60 3.58
N PHE A 149 12.25 -0.94 2.79
CA PHE A 149 12.15 -0.94 1.33
C PHE A 149 13.03 -2.03 0.75
N GLY A 150 12.42 -2.91 -0.05
CA GLY A 150 13.10 -4.08 -0.58
C GLY A 150 13.15 -5.24 0.39
N SER A 151 12.94 -6.43 -0.16
CA SER A 151 13.21 -7.69 0.49
C SER A 151 14.69 -8.03 0.34
N GLY A 152 15.53 -7.34 1.10
CA GLY A 152 16.78 -7.94 1.54
C GLY A 152 16.47 -8.67 2.81
N GLU A 153 16.55 -10.01 2.82
CA GLU A 153 16.56 -10.77 4.06
C GLU A 153 17.46 -10.08 5.10
N ARG A 154 16.98 -10.06 6.34
CA ARG A 154 17.87 -9.87 7.49
C ARG A 154 18.61 -11.17 7.79
#